data_AF-A0A6F9A2U9-F1
#
_entry.id   AF-A0A6F9A2U9-F1
#
_cell.length_a   1.000
_cell.length_b   1.000
_cell.length_c   1.000
_cell.angle_alpha   90.00
_cell.angle_beta   90.00
_cell.angle_gamma   90.00
#
_symmetry.space_group_name_H-M   'P 1'
#
loop_
_entity.id
_entity.type
_entity.pdbx_description
1 polymer ?
#
loop_
_entity_poly.entity_id
_entity_poly.type
_entity_poly.pdbx_seq_one_letter_code
_entity_poly.pdbx_strand_id
1 'polypeptide(L)'
;MQEEALKLVLLALEDGSALSRKVLVLFVVQRLEPRFPQASKTSIGHVVTKRDEDSSLMQLKEEFRTYEALRREHDSQIVQIAMEGGLRIAPDQWSSLLYGDQSHKSCHLQTPASFAQSVQELTIALQRTGDPANLNHLRPHLELLANIDPSP
;
A
#
# COMPACT_ATOMS: atom_id res chain seq x y z
N MET A 1 -6.61 -1.20 -15.60
CA MET A 1 -5.18 -1.50 -15.90
C MET A 1 -4.50 -2.20 -14.72
N GLN A 2 -4.49 -1.62 -13.51
CA GLN A 2 -3.80 -2.20 -12.35
C GLN A 2 -4.31 -3.59 -11.96
N GLU A 3 -5.63 -3.78 -11.93
CA GLU A 3 -6.25 -5.09 -11.69
C GLU A 3 -5.74 -6.17 -12.65
N GLU A 4 -5.72 -5.87 -13.95
CA GLU A 4 -5.23 -6.79 -14.99
C GLU A 4 -3.73 -7.08 -14.82
N ALA A 5 -2.93 -6.08 -14.44
CA ALA A 5 -1.51 -6.27 -14.16
C ALA A 5 -1.30 -7.22 -12.96
N LEU A 6 -2.06 -7.06 -11.87
CA LEU A 6 -1.99 -7.95 -10.71
C LEU A 6 -2.44 -9.38 -11.04
N LYS A 7 -3.49 -9.55 -11.86
CA LYS A 7 -3.92 -10.88 -12.35
C LYS A 7 -2.84 -11.55 -13.19
N LEU A 8 -2.12 -10.79 -14.03
CA LEU A 8 -1.00 -11.32 -14.81
C LEU A 8 0.21 -11.69 -13.95
N VAL A 9 0.50 -10.92 -12.89
CA VAL A 9 1.53 -11.27 -11.91
C VAL A 9 1.16 -12.56 -11.19
N LEU A 10 -0.11 -12.69 -10.78
CA LEU A 10 -0.62 -13.89 -10.13
C LEU A 10 -0.50 -15.10 -11.05
N LEU A 11 -0.98 -15.01 -12.30
CA LEU A 11 -0.87 -16.06 -13.30
C LEU A 11 0.58 -16.56 -13.50
N ALA A 12 1.57 -15.68 -13.33
CA ALA A 12 2.97 -16.02 -13.53
C ALA A 12 3.64 -16.66 -12.31
N LEU A 13 3.07 -16.52 -11.10
CA LEU A 13 3.74 -16.84 -9.84
C LEU A 13 2.88 -17.61 -8.84
N GLU A 14 1.59 -17.85 -9.13
CA GLU A 14 0.64 -18.54 -8.24
C GLU A 14 1.01 -20.01 -8.00
N ASP A 15 1.71 -20.64 -8.94
CA ASP A 15 2.24 -22.00 -8.81
C ASP A 15 3.54 -22.07 -7.98
N GLY A 16 4.08 -20.91 -7.56
CA GLY A 16 5.37 -20.81 -6.87
C GLY A 16 6.58 -20.70 -7.79
N SER A 17 6.36 -20.47 -9.09
CA SER A 17 7.42 -20.20 -10.07
C SER A 17 8.32 -19.04 -9.63
N ALA A 18 9.63 -19.22 -9.84
CA ALA A 18 10.64 -18.22 -9.54
C ALA A 18 11.09 -17.52 -10.83
N LEU A 19 10.69 -16.26 -11.00
CA LEU A 19 10.99 -15.49 -12.22
C LEU A 19 11.88 -14.29 -11.90
N SER A 20 12.86 -13.99 -12.75
CA SER A 20 13.58 -12.73 -12.58
C SER A 20 12.65 -11.54 -12.83
N ARG A 21 12.94 -10.39 -12.19
CA ARG A 21 12.17 -9.15 -12.42
C ARG A 21 12.01 -8.83 -13.92
N LYS A 22 13.08 -9.02 -14.71
CA LYS A 22 13.07 -8.77 -16.16
C LYS A 22 12.06 -9.68 -16.89
N VAL A 23 12.05 -10.97 -16.55
CA VAL A 23 11.14 -11.95 -17.18
C VAL A 23 9.70 -11.67 -16.79
N LEU A 24 9.44 -11.41 -15.50
CA LEU A 24 8.09 -11.09 -15.02
C LEU A 24 7.55 -9.80 -15.67
N VAL A 25 8.36 -8.74 -15.72
CA VAL A 25 7.95 -7.48 -16.37
C VAL A 25 7.63 -7.70 -17.85
N LEU A 26 8.44 -8.47 -18.58
CA LEU A 26 8.16 -8.79 -19.98
C LEU A 26 6.86 -9.60 -20.13
N PHE A 27 6.65 -10.60 -19.28
CA PHE A 27 5.44 -11.42 -19.28
C PHE A 27 4.17 -10.58 -19.14
N VAL A 28 4.18 -9.63 -18.20
CA VAL A 28 3.04 -8.73 -17.94
C VAL A 28 2.85 -7.75 -19.09
N VAL A 29 3.89 -7.03 -19.51
CA VAL A 29 3.79 -6.01 -20.57
C VAL A 29 3.26 -6.61 -21.88
N GLN A 30 3.79 -7.75 -22.32
CA GLN A 30 3.36 -8.38 -23.57
C GLN A 30 1.88 -8.75 -23.60
N ARG A 31 1.29 -9.05 -22.44
CA ARG A 31 -0.14 -9.41 -22.30
C ARG A 31 -1.02 -8.20 -22.03
N LEU A 32 -0.46 -7.14 -21.46
CA LEU A 32 -1.21 -5.94 -21.06
C LEU A 32 -1.25 -4.87 -22.18
N GLU A 33 -0.16 -4.70 -22.93
CA GLU A 33 0.01 -3.69 -24.00
C GLU A 33 -1.11 -3.72 -25.06
N PRO A 34 -1.60 -4.89 -25.55
CA PRO A 34 -2.68 -4.92 -26.54
C PRO A 34 -3.99 -4.29 -26.07
N ARG A 35 -4.25 -4.28 -24.75
CA ARG A 35 -5.46 -3.68 -24.14
C ARG A 35 -5.19 -2.30 -23.55
N PHE A 36 -3.94 -2.02 -23.17
CA PHE A 36 -3.51 -0.79 -22.52
C PHE A 36 -2.18 -0.33 -23.15
N PRO A 37 -2.21 0.43 -24.27
CA PRO A 37 -1.00 0.85 -24.99
C PRO A 37 -0.01 1.67 -24.15
N GLN A 38 -0.47 2.28 -23.06
CA GLN A 38 0.35 2.99 -22.08
C GLN A 38 1.16 2.07 -21.15
N ALA A 39 0.95 0.75 -21.20
CA ALA A 39 1.70 -0.22 -20.42
C ALA A 39 3.17 -0.25 -20.84
N SER A 40 4.06 0.16 -19.95
CA SER A 40 5.51 0.16 -20.20
C SER A 40 6.28 -0.59 -19.12
N LYS A 41 7.48 -1.04 -19.48
CA LYS A 41 8.41 -1.71 -18.55
C LYS A 41 8.68 -0.88 -17.29
N THR A 42 8.69 0.44 -17.40
CA THR A 42 8.90 1.40 -16.30
C THR A 42 7.71 1.42 -15.35
N SER A 43 6.47 1.37 -15.87
CA SER A 43 5.25 1.39 -15.04
C SER A 43 5.04 0.11 -14.23
N ILE A 44 5.43 -1.06 -14.77
CA ILE A 44 5.25 -2.36 -14.11
C ILE A 44 6.36 -2.67 -13.10
N GLY A 45 7.57 -2.15 -13.33
CA GLY A 45 8.71 -2.35 -12.41
C GLY A 45 8.47 -1.84 -10.98
N HIS A 46 7.62 -0.83 -10.79
CA HIS A 46 7.23 -0.31 -9.48
C HIS A 46 6.26 -1.22 -8.71
N VAL A 47 5.51 -2.08 -9.41
CA VAL A 47 4.52 -2.99 -8.78
C VAL A 47 5.21 -4.20 -8.12
N VAL A 48 6.50 -4.38 -8.37
CA VAL A 48 7.24 -5.63 -8.11
C VAL A 48 8.40 -5.33 -7.15
N THR A 49 8.24 -5.56 -5.85
CA THR A 49 9.24 -5.24 -4.80
C THR A 49 10.38 -6.26 -4.71
N LYS A 50 11.61 -5.79 -4.52
CA LYS A 50 12.85 -6.60 -4.49
C LYS A 50 13.06 -7.23 -3.10
N ARG A 51 13.55 -8.48 -3.02
CA ARG A 51 14.15 -9.02 -1.79
C ARG A 51 15.64 -8.70 -1.76
N ASP A 52 16.14 -8.34 -0.59
CA ASP A 52 17.58 -8.19 -0.36
C ASP A 52 18.25 -9.56 -0.21
N GLU A 53 19.45 -9.62 -0.79
CA GLU A 53 20.44 -10.71 -0.80
C GLU A 53 20.18 -11.90 -1.78
N ASP A 54 20.93 -11.82 -2.89
CA ASP A 54 21.42 -12.88 -3.78
C ASP A 54 20.49 -13.77 -4.64
N SER A 55 19.17 -13.58 -4.62
CA SER A 55 18.31 -14.16 -5.67
C SER A 55 17.73 -13.09 -6.59
N SER A 56 18.18 -13.07 -7.85
CA SER A 56 17.55 -12.29 -8.91
C SER A 56 16.11 -12.73 -9.23
N LEU A 57 15.69 -13.88 -8.65
CA LEU A 57 14.40 -14.49 -8.87
C LEU A 57 13.38 -14.07 -7.80
N MET A 58 12.16 -13.88 -8.27
CA MET A 58 11.02 -13.40 -7.52
C MET A 58 9.97 -14.50 -7.48
N GLN A 59 9.36 -14.69 -6.31
CA GLN A 59 8.29 -15.64 -6.06
C GLN A 59 7.23 -14.95 -5.20
N LEU A 60 5.96 -15.29 -5.39
CA LEU A 60 4.92 -14.92 -4.44
C LEU A 60 5.02 -15.81 -3.20
N LYS A 61 5.00 -15.16 -2.02
CA LYS A 61 4.75 -15.87 -0.76
C LYS A 61 3.38 -16.55 -0.84
N GLU A 62 3.22 -17.67 -0.15
CA GLU A 62 2.03 -18.52 -0.25
C GLU A 62 0.74 -17.76 0.09
N GLU A 63 0.80 -16.90 1.10
CA GLU A 63 -0.33 -16.07 1.54
C GLU A 63 -0.83 -15.07 0.48
N PHE A 64 -0.01 -14.76 -0.53
CA PHE A 64 -0.35 -13.80 -1.59
C PHE A 64 -0.67 -14.47 -2.93
N ARG A 65 -0.82 -15.79 -2.98
CA ARG A 65 -1.17 -16.54 -4.21
C ARG A 65 -2.66 -16.57 -4.50
N THR A 66 -3.41 -15.62 -3.98
CA THR A 66 -4.80 -15.36 -4.37
C THR A 66 -4.95 -13.89 -4.74
N TYR A 67 -5.83 -13.60 -5.69
CA TYR A 67 -6.04 -12.22 -6.14
C TYR A 67 -6.43 -11.30 -4.97
N GLU A 68 -7.36 -11.74 -4.13
CA GLU A 68 -7.84 -10.96 -2.98
C GLU A 68 -6.73 -10.61 -2.00
N ALA A 69 -5.87 -11.58 -1.65
CA ALA A 69 -4.76 -11.33 -0.72
C ALA A 69 -3.69 -10.42 -1.35
N LEU A 70 -3.32 -10.68 -2.60
CA LEU A 70 -2.35 -9.84 -3.33
C LEU A 70 -2.86 -8.41 -3.51
N ARG A 71 -4.15 -8.24 -3.82
CA ARG A 71 -4.78 -6.93 -3.99
C ARG A 71 -4.83 -6.17 -2.67
N ARG A 72 -5.17 -6.86 -1.57
CA ARG A 72 -5.17 -6.26 -0.23
C ARG A 72 -3.78 -5.75 0.16
N GLU A 73 -2.75 -6.55 -0.07
CA GLU A 73 -1.36 -6.17 0.22
C GLU A 73 -0.91 -4.98 -0.64
N HIS A 74 -1.22 -5.02 -1.93
CA HIS A 74 -0.96 -3.92 -2.86
C HIS A 74 -1.60 -2.61 -2.38
N ASP A 75 -2.90 -2.65 -2.04
CA ASP A 75 -3.61 -1.46 -1.57
C ASP A 75 -3.06 -0.97 -0.24
N SER A 76 -2.69 -1.87 0.66
CA SER A 76 -2.03 -1.55 1.93
C SER A 76 -0.72 -0.80 1.73
N GLN A 77 0.12 -1.26 0.81
CA GLN A 77 1.37 -0.59 0.48
C GLN A 77 1.15 0.84 -0.05
N ILE A 78 0.12 1.06 -0.88
CA ILE A 78 -0.21 2.40 -1.39
C ILE A 78 -0.65 3.32 -0.24
N VAL A 79 -1.49 2.83 0.67
CA VAL A 79 -1.91 3.65 1.80
C VAL A 79 -0.74 3.92 2.74
N GLN A 80 0.14 2.96 2.97
CA GLN A 80 1.36 3.17 3.76
C GLN A 80 2.22 4.30 3.15
N ILE A 81 2.46 4.28 1.83
CA ILE A 81 3.21 5.35 1.14
C ILE A 81 2.52 6.72 1.33
N ALA A 82 1.19 6.77 1.24
CA ALA A 82 0.45 8.00 1.47
C ALA A 82 0.57 8.50 2.91
N MET A 83 0.49 7.61 3.90
CA MET A 83 0.68 7.94 5.32
C MET A 83 2.11 8.41 5.60
N GLU A 84 3.12 7.74 5.05
CA GLU A 84 4.52 8.17 5.15
C GLU A 84 4.75 9.54 4.49
N GLY A 85 3.98 9.85 3.43
CA GLY A 85 3.93 11.18 2.81
C GLY A 85 3.10 12.23 3.56
N GLY A 86 2.49 11.87 4.70
CA GLY A 86 1.64 12.75 5.51
C GLY A 86 0.26 13.03 4.91
N LEU A 87 -0.20 12.21 3.96
CA LEU A 87 -1.52 12.34 3.36
C LEU A 87 -2.57 11.55 4.17
N ARG A 88 -3.62 12.24 4.59
CA ARG A 88 -4.80 11.65 5.22
C ARG A 88 -5.95 11.63 4.21
N ILE A 89 -6.24 10.45 3.68
CA ILE A 89 -7.28 10.24 2.65
C ILE A 89 -8.39 9.38 3.27
N ALA A 90 -9.64 9.80 3.08
CA ALA A 90 -10.80 9.13 3.65
C ALA A 90 -11.13 7.80 2.93
N PRO A 91 -11.80 6.82 3.57
CA PRO A 91 -12.08 5.52 2.96
C PRO A 91 -12.88 5.57 1.64
N ASP A 92 -13.83 6.49 1.52
CA ASP A 92 -14.60 6.75 0.31
C ASP A 92 -13.74 7.34 -0.82
N GLN A 93 -12.78 8.20 -0.48
CA GLN A 93 -11.79 8.71 -1.42
C GLN A 93 -10.83 7.60 -1.87
N TRP A 94 -10.39 6.72 -0.97
CA TRP A 94 -9.59 5.55 -1.33
C TRP A 94 -10.30 4.62 -2.30
N SER A 95 -11.58 4.32 -2.03
CA SER A 95 -12.42 3.53 -2.94
C SER A 95 -12.45 4.15 -4.34
N SER A 96 -12.67 5.47 -4.42
CA SER A 96 -12.67 6.18 -5.71
C SER A 96 -11.30 6.16 -6.40
N LEU A 97 -10.20 6.32 -5.66
CA LEU A 97 -8.84 6.39 -6.21
C LEU A 97 -8.34 5.03 -6.71
N LEU A 98 -8.60 3.96 -5.96
CA LEU A 98 -8.05 2.63 -6.23
C LEU A 98 -8.98 1.78 -7.13
N TYR A 99 -10.29 2.03 -7.08
CA TYR A 99 -11.29 1.20 -7.75
C TYR A 99 -12.18 1.99 -8.71
N GLY A 100 -12.25 3.32 -8.60
CA GLY A 100 -13.17 4.13 -9.40
C GLY A 100 -14.63 4.00 -8.98
N ASP A 101 -14.88 3.48 -7.77
CA ASP A 101 -16.21 3.22 -7.23
C ASP A 101 -16.34 3.61 -5.75
N GLN A 102 -17.49 3.29 -5.15
CA GLN A 102 -17.79 3.51 -3.73
C GLN A 102 -18.11 2.20 -2.98
N SER A 103 -17.79 1.05 -3.57
CA SER A 103 -18.08 -0.26 -2.98
C SER A 103 -16.98 -0.74 -2.03
N HIS A 104 -15.76 -0.22 -2.16
CA HIS A 104 -14.57 -0.69 -1.44
C HIS A 104 -14.19 0.24 -0.27
N LYS A 105 -15.17 0.60 0.58
CA LYS A 105 -15.00 1.54 1.70
C LYS A 105 -14.24 0.95 2.91
N SER A 106 -13.55 -0.16 2.74
CA SER A 106 -13.03 -0.95 3.85
C SER A 106 -11.80 -0.33 4.52
N CYS A 107 -11.95 -0.03 5.82
CA CYS A 107 -11.00 0.48 6.82
C CYS A 107 -9.85 -0.50 7.17
N HIS A 108 -9.37 -1.32 6.24
CA HIS A 108 -8.47 -2.45 6.54
C HIS A 108 -7.03 -2.06 6.93
N LEU A 109 -6.79 -0.79 7.26
CA LEU A 109 -5.48 -0.18 7.38
C LEU A 109 -5.24 0.49 8.73
N GLN A 110 -6.26 0.51 9.61
CA GLN A 110 -6.08 0.98 10.98
C GLN A 110 -5.59 -0.19 11.84
N THR A 111 -4.34 -0.12 12.26
CA THR A 111 -3.78 -0.99 13.31
C THR A 111 -3.94 -0.32 14.67
N PRO A 112 -3.87 -1.05 15.80
CA PRO A 112 -3.83 -0.44 17.14
C PRO A 112 -2.75 0.64 17.30
N ALA A 113 -1.61 0.48 16.62
CA ALA A 113 -0.51 1.46 16.62
C ALA A 113 -0.81 2.75 15.81
N SER A 114 -1.84 2.76 14.95
CA SER A 114 -2.16 3.89 14.07
C SER A 114 -2.46 5.19 14.82
N PHE A 115 -3.04 5.11 16.01
CA PHE A 115 -3.34 6.31 16.80
C PHE A 115 -2.05 6.94 17.36
N ALA A 116 -1.14 6.14 17.92
CA ALA A 116 0.17 6.63 18.38
C ALA A 116 0.97 7.29 17.24
N GLN A 117 0.97 6.68 16.05
CA GLN A 117 1.59 7.26 14.86
C GLN A 117 0.95 8.60 14.46
N SER A 118 -0.38 8.71 14.56
CA SER A 118 -1.12 9.95 14.29
C SER A 118 -0.75 11.09 15.24
N VAL A 119 -0.49 10.79 16.51
CA VAL A 119 -0.01 11.78 17.51
C VAL A 119 1.38 12.31 17.15
N GLN A 120 2.27 11.42 16.69
CA GLN A 120 3.60 11.82 16.22
C GLN A 120 3.53 12.70 14.97
N GLU A 121 2.69 12.34 13.99
CA GLU A 121 2.48 13.15 12.78
C GLU A 121 1.88 14.52 13.10
N LEU A 122 0.91 14.60 14.01
CA LEU A 122 0.37 15.87 14.50
C LEU A 122 1.50 16.74 15.09
N THR A 123 2.38 16.16 15.91
CA THR A 123 3.52 16.88 16.50
C THR A 123 4.44 17.44 15.41
N ILE A 124 4.73 16.68 14.36
CA ILE A 124 5.54 17.13 13.22
C ILE A 124 4.84 18.28 12.47
N ALA A 125 3.52 18.18 12.26
CA ALA A 125 2.75 19.23 11.60
C ALA A 125 2.74 20.53 12.41
N LEU A 126 2.55 20.45 13.73
CA LEU A 126 2.57 21.60 14.63
C LEU A 126 3.95 22.28 14.67
N GLN A 127 5.04 21.52 14.67
CA GLN A 127 6.40 22.07 14.56
C GLN A 127 6.62 22.85 13.26
N ARG A 128 6.02 22.40 12.15
CA ARG A 128 6.11 23.08 10.84
C ARG A 128 5.28 24.35 10.76
N THR A 129 4.16 24.43 11.49
CA THR A 129 3.24 25.58 11.46
C THR A 129 3.43 26.56 12.61
N GLY A 130 4.30 26.24 13.58
CA GLY A 130 4.60 27.09 14.73
C GLY A 130 3.59 27.00 15.88
N ASP A 131 2.63 26.08 15.79
CA ASP A 131 1.61 25.79 16.83
C ASP A 131 0.93 27.04 17.46
N PRO A 132 0.25 27.89 16.67
CA PRO A 132 -0.32 29.14 17.17
C PRO A 132 -1.41 28.95 18.24
N ALA A 133 -2.04 27.77 18.27
CA ALA A 133 -3.08 27.42 19.23
C ALA A 133 -2.55 26.59 20.42
N ASN A 134 -1.23 26.42 20.53
CA ASN A 134 -0.57 25.63 21.56
C ASN A 134 -1.11 24.19 21.67
N LEU A 135 -1.57 23.58 20.58
CA LEU A 135 -2.15 22.23 20.57
C LEU A 135 -1.19 21.16 21.09
N ASN A 136 0.12 21.41 21.07
CA ASN A 136 1.12 20.51 21.61
C ASN A 136 0.95 20.27 23.13
N HIS A 137 0.22 21.14 23.85
CA HIS A 137 -0.16 20.89 25.25
C HIS A 137 -1.02 19.62 25.43
N LEU A 138 -1.74 19.19 24.38
CA LEU A 138 -2.57 17.98 24.40
C LEU A 138 -1.75 16.70 24.26
N ARG A 139 -0.49 16.78 23.82
CA ARG A 139 0.36 15.63 23.54
C ARG A 139 0.39 14.56 24.65
N PRO A 140 0.65 14.87 25.94
CA PRO A 140 0.66 13.85 26.98
C PRO A 140 -0.71 13.16 27.16
N HIS A 141 -1.80 13.88 26.94
CA HIS A 141 -3.15 13.32 27.00
C HIS A 141 -3.42 12.37 25.82
N LEU A 142 -2.97 12.74 24.63
CA LEU A 142 -3.08 11.91 23.43
C LEU A 142 -2.20 10.65 23.52
N GLU A 143 -0.98 10.77 24.06
CA GLU A 143 -0.10 9.63 24.33
C GLU A 143 -0.71 8.67 25.37
N LEU A 144 -1.37 9.19 26.42
CA LEU A 144 -2.11 8.38 27.38
C LEU A 144 -3.22 7.57 26.70
N LEU A 145 -4.05 8.24 25.88
CA LEU A 145 -5.13 7.59 25.14
C LEU A 145 -4.60 6.53 24.16
N ALA A 146 -3.42 6.76 23.58
CA ALA A 146 -2.81 5.83 22.64
C ALA A 146 -2.25 4.55 23.24
N ASN A 147 -2.03 4.52 24.55
CA ASN A 147 -1.58 3.34 25.27
C ASN A 147 -2.74 2.47 25.78
N ILE A 148 -4.00 2.86 25.56
CA ILE A 148 -5.16 2.06 25.92
C ILE A 148 -5.25 0.87 24.96
N ASP A 149 -5.33 -0.34 25.51
CA ASP A 149 -5.56 -1.55 24.73
C ASP A 149 -6.97 -1.49 24.09
N PRO A 150 -7.09 -1.51 22.75
CA PRO A 150 -8.38 -1.44 22.08
C PRO A 150 -9.10 -2.79 21.99
N SER A 151 -8.52 -3.88 22.53
CA SER A 151 -9.15 -5.19 22.51
C SER A 151 -10.41 -5.25 23.41
N PRO A 152 -11.50 -5.92 22.95
CA PRO A 152 -12.76 -6.01 23.68
C PRO A 152 -12.74 -6.99 24.86
#